data_AF-A0A9P5XE82-F1
#
_entry.id   AF-A0A9P5XE82-F1
#
_cell.length_a   1.000
_cell.length_b   1.000
_cell.length_c   1.000
_cell.angle_alpha   90.00
_cell.angle_beta   90.00
_cell.angle_gamma   90.00
#
_symmetry.space_group_name_H-M   'P 1'
#
loop_
_entity.id
_entity.type
_entity.pdbx_description
1 polymer ?
#
loop_
_entity_poly.entity_id
_entity_poly.type
_entity_poly.pdbx_seq_one_letter_code
_entity_poly.pdbx_strand_id
1 'polypeptide(L)'
;MGESVKVLELQCPAQTSALSTGTRGYAQAMLKARNDADYMSSSAPTPRTNSTSSAWGKREKFGQAAQPTPLWQMKPEPHFATHLNALFKPLDFNTEVARRCLTHASHPSSINGHNAGMSFLGRRVLESYLLLFLNSSKNLKPSHDFHFITNWTLNTYTLGQHVGSKWGLGRVMRWVPTVTKERLTGPGDKDALLQSVGLYKVQGDAVAAVTGAIYEQFGGSVAHRAFHTRILPNLLLDGKNGGLPLPFHEDVLEICERMGGVEGDLMKPLEAQAEDSQ
;
A
#
# COMPACT_ATOMS: atom_id res chain seq x y z
N MET A 1 -68.75 -18.70 20.00
CA MET A 1 -67.85 -19.79 19.57
C MET A 1 -66.98 -19.19 18.47
N GLY A 2 -65.85 -18.55 18.74
CA GLY A 2 -64.84 -18.90 19.73
C GLY A 2 -63.79 -19.76 19.04
N GLU A 3 -62.78 -19.13 18.43
CA GLU A 3 -61.38 -19.50 18.63
C GLU A 3 -60.44 -18.49 17.96
N SER A 4 -59.71 -17.79 18.82
CA SER A 4 -58.58 -16.92 18.49
C SER A 4 -57.39 -17.76 18.07
N VAL A 5 -56.85 -17.51 16.87
CA VAL A 5 -55.52 -18.00 16.50
C VAL A 5 -54.49 -16.96 16.93
N LYS A 6 -53.74 -17.31 17.98
CA LYS A 6 -52.64 -16.53 18.55
C LYS A 6 -51.48 -16.44 17.56
N VAL A 7 -51.01 -15.21 17.40
CA VAL A 7 -49.72 -14.84 16.82
C VAL A 7 -48.59 -15.47 17.66
N LEU A 8 -47.73 -16.27 17.03
CA LEU A 8 -46.46 -16.72 17.61
C LEU A 8 -45.33 -16.02 16.84
N GLU A 9 -44.87 -14.91 17.41
CA GLU A 9 -43.56 -14.34 17.11
C GLU A 9 -42.48 -15.34 17.52
N LEU A 10 -41.75 -15.87 16.53
CA LEU A 10 -40.48 -16.56 16.78
C LEU A 10 -39.35 -15.52 16.70
N GLN A 11 -39.04 -14.95 17.86
CA GLN A 11 -37.79 -14.23 18.12
C GLN A 11 -36.63 -15.23 18.16
N CYS A 12 -35.78 -15.20 17.14
CA CYS A 12 -34.45 -15.81 17.21
C CYS A 12 -33.46 -14.80 17.82
N PRO A 13 -32.66 -15.18 18.84
CA PRO A 13 -31.76 -14.27 19.52
C PRO A 13 -30.61 -13.84 18.60
N ALA A 14 -30.35 -12.54 18.57
CA ALA A 14 -29.15 -11.95 18.02
C ALA A 14 -27.93 -12.54 18.74
N GLN A 15 -27.21 -13.44 18.07
CA GLN A 15 -25.87 -13.83 18.50
C GLN A 15 -24.92 -12.67 18.17
N THR A 16 -24.69 -11.82 19.16
CA THR A 16 -23.58 -10.89 19.19
C THR A 16 -22.28 -11.69 19.29
N SER A 17 -21.74 -12.09 18.15
CA SER A 17 -20.33 -12.51 18.09
C SER A 17 -19.48 -11.29 18.40
N ALA A 18 -19.02 -11.19 19.65
CA ALA A 18 -18.05 -10.21 20.09
C ALA A 18 -16.76 -10.37 19.27
N LEU A 19 -16.68 -9.63 18.17
CA LEU A 19 -15.45 -9.42 17.42
C LEU A 19 -14.48 -8.70 18.35
N SER A 20 -13.47 -9.45 18.79
CA SER A 20 -12.28 -8.95 19.47
C SER A 20 -11.84 -7.61 18.89
N THR A 21 -12.04 -6.55 19.68
CA THR A 21 -11.62 -5.16 19.45
C THR A 21 -10.10 -5.04 19.64
N GLY A 22 -9.34 -5.95 19.04
CA GLY A 22 -7.90 -6.05 19.16
C GLY A 22 -7.22 -5.43 17.94
N THR A 23 -6.48 -4.34 18.16
CA THR A 23 -5.44 -3.79 17.25
C THR A 23 -5.94 -3.18 15.93
N ARG A 24 -7.06 -3.65 15.36
CA ARG A 24 -7.65 -3.17 14.10
C ARG A 24 -8.21 -1.74 14.20
N GLY A 25 -8.76 -1.36 15.36
CA GLY A 25 -9.33 -0.02 15.58
C GLY A 25 -8.29 1.09 15.66
N TYR A 26 -7.05 0.79 16.07
CA TYR A 26 -6.07 1.82 16.40
C TYR A 26 -5.41 2.44 15.16
N ALA A 27 -4.97 1.62 14.20
CA ALA A 27 -4.40 2.13 12.95
C ALA A 27 -5.42 2.95 12.13
N GLN A 28 -6.69 2.54 12.15
CA GLN A 28 -7.79 3.28 11.52
C GLN A 28 -8.15 4.56 12.29
N ALA A 29 -8.12 4.56 13.62
CA ALA A 29 -8.35 5.75 14.45
C ALA A 29 -7.23 6.80 14.29
N MET A 30 -5.97 6.37 14.19
CA MET A 30 -4.81 7.26 13.99
C MET A 30 -4.83 7.93 12.62
N LEU A 31 -5.33 7.25 11.57
CA LEU A 31 -5.51 7.83 10.25
C LEU A 31 -6.71 8.79 10.18
N LYS A 32 -7.76 8.55 10.99
CA LYS A 32 -8.92 9.43 11.08
C LYS A 32 -8.60 10.75 11.80
N ALA A 33 -7.78 10.70 12.84
CA ALA A 33 -7.39 11.87 13.64
C ALA A 33 -6.44 12.86 12.93
N ARG A 34 -5.95 12.53 11.72
CA ARG A 34 -5.07 13.41 10.94
C ARG A 34 -5.82 14.55 10.21
N ASN A 35 -7.13 14.39 9.96
CA ASN A 35 -7.92 15.44 9.29
C ASN A 35 -8.36 16.58 10.23
N ASP A 36 -8.27 16.39 11.54
CA ASP A 36 -8.86 17.30 12.52
C ASP A 36 -7.83 18.19 13.25
N ALA A 37 -6.54 18.11 12.91
CA ALA A 37 -5.46 18.68 13.72
C ALA A 37 -4.48 19.57 12.94
N ASP A 38 -4.98 20.42 12.05
CA ASP A 38 -4.28 21.62 11.58
C ASP A 38 -4.64 22.81 12.49
N TYR A 39 -4.26 22.77 13.77
CA TYR A 39 -4.15 23.99 14.59
C TYR A 39 -3.34 23.73 15.88
N MET A 40 -2.29 24.53 16.05
CA MET A 40 -1.54 24.82 17.28
C MET A 40 -0.38 23.91 17.71
N SER A 41 0.77 24.58 17.74
CA SER A 41 2.14 24.22 18.11
C SER A 41 2.40 24.05 19.61
N SER A 42 3.49 23.34 19.95
CA SER A 42 4.54 23.75 20.93
C SER A 42 4.83 22.79 22.12
N SER A 43 6.00 22.14 22.01
CA SER A 43 7.13 22.03 22.98
C SER A 43 7.03 21.26 24.32
N ALA A 44 7.97 20.31 24.48
CA ALA A 44 9.05 20.22 25.51
C ALA A 44 9.27 18.81 26.13
N PRO A 45 10.51 18.45 26.58
CA PRO A 45 10.98 17.06 26.70
C PRO A 45 11.09 16.53 28.14
N THR A 46 11.02 15.20 28.33
CA THR A 46 11.32 14.52 29.61
C THR A 46 12.10 13.20 29.43
N PRO A 47 12.79 12.71 30.48
CA PRO A 47 14.09 12.03 30.37
C PRO A 47 14.05 10.50 30.28
N ARG A 48 15.16 9.95 29.74
CA ARG A 48 15.49 8.53 29.61
C ARG A 48 15.68 7.84 30.96
N THR A 49 15.03 6.69 31.15
CA THR A 49 15.44 5.66 32.11
C THR A 49 15.85 4.40 31.37
N ASN A 50 17.08 3.95 31.63
CA ASN A 50 17.61 2.68 31.15
C ASN A 50 17.05 1.55 32.01
N SER A 51 16.30 0.62 31.42
CA SER A 51 16.14 -0.71 31.98
C SER A 51 16.48 -1.77 30.94
N THR A 52 17.56 -2.47 31.24
CA THR A 52 18.04 -3.68 30.60
C THR A 52 17.13 -4.84 30.99
N SER A 53 16.27 -5.28 30.06
CA SER A 53 15.85 -6.69 29.98
C SER A 53 15.38 -6.99 28.56
N SER A 54 16.11 -7.87 27.88
CA SER A 54 15.78 -8.35 26.54
C SER A 54 14.56 -9.28 26.61
N ALA A 55 13.37 -8.74 26.38
CA ALA A 55 12.09 -9.47 26.28
C ALA A 55 11.91 -10.20 24.92
N TRP A 56 12.96 -10.82 24.40
CA TRP A 56 12.93 -11.58 23.13
C TRP A 56 12.58 -13.08 23.33
N GLY A 57 12.02 -13.44 24.49
CA GLY A 57 11.90 -14.84 24.94
C GLY A 57 10.62 -15.61 24.59
N LYS A 58 9.60 -14.99 23.97
CA LYS A 58 8.34 -15.69 23.63
C LYS A 58 7.75 -15.21 22.31
N ARG A 59 8.44 -15.47 21.19
CA ARG A 59 7.77 -15.49 19.88
C ARG A 59 6.98 -16.80 19.84
N GLU A 60 5.73 -16.77 20.26
CA GLU A 60 4.79 -17.85 20.00
C GLU A 60 4.92 -18.25 18.52
N LYS A 61 5.05 -19.55 18.26
CA LYS A 61 5.15 -20.12 16.92
C LYS A 61 3.81 -19.92 16.19
N PHE A 62 3.50 -18.69 15.80
CA PHE A 62 2.40 -18.36 14.92
C PHE A 62 2.65 -19.08 13.58
N GLY A 63 1.86 -20.12 13.31
CA GLY A 63 1.81 -20.76 11.99
C GLY A 63 2.05 -22.27 11.91
N GLN A 64 2.31 -22.99 13.01
CA GLN A 64 2.57 -24.45 12.92
C GLN A 64 1.33 -25.35 12.96
N ALA A 65 0.13 -24.81 13.20
CA ALA A 65 -1.09 -25.63 13.32
C ALA A 65 -2.28 -25.19 12.45
N ALA A 66 -2.21 -24.03 11.79
CA ALA A 66 -3.27 -23.60 10.89
C ALA A 66 -3.04 -24.27 9.52
N GLN A 67 -4.07 -24.94 8.99
CA GLN A 67 -4.07 -25.38 7.60
C GLN A 67 -4.62 -24.26 6.71
N PRO A 68 -4.11 -24.07 5.48
CA PRO A 68 -4.68 -23.12 4.55
C PRO A 68 -6.15 -23.48 4.28
N THR A 69 -7.01 -22.48 4.31
CA THR A 69 -8.41 -22.62 3.90
C THR A 69 -8.44 -22.94 2.41
N PRO A 70 -9.05 -24.06 1.98
CA PRO A 70 -9.20 -24.37 0.57
C PRO A 70 -9.89 -23.21 -0.17
N LEU A 71 -9.46 -22.91 -1.40
CA LEU A 71 -9.97 -21.75 -2.16
C LEU A 71 -11.50 -21.73 -2.29
N TRP A 72 -12.14 -22.89 -2.44
CA TRP A 72 -13.59 -23.03 -2.55
C TRP A 72 -14.35 -22.75 -1.24
N GLN A 73 -13.67 -22.72 -0.10
CA GLN A 73 -14.25 -22.31 1.20
C GLN A 73 -13.99 -20.84 1.52
N MET A 74 -13.13 -20.16 0.75
CA MET A 74 -12.84 -18.76 1.00
C MET A 74 -14.01 -17.89 0.57
N LYS A 75 -14.56 -17.11 1.52
CA LYS A 75 -15.57 -16.10 1.20
C LYS A 75 -14.92 -15.00 0.34
N PRO A 76 -15.56 -14.57 -0.75
CA PRO A 76 -15.10 -13.42 -1.51
C PRO A 76 -15.02 -12.18 -0.63
N GLU A 77 -13.95 -11.40 -0.78
CA GLU A 77 -13.72 -10.19 0.00
C GLU A 77 -13.61 -8.99 -0.94
N PRO A 78 -14.76 -8.49 -1.43
CA PRO A 78 -14.77 -7.54 -2.55
C PRO A 78 -14.12 -6.20 -2.22
N HIS A 79 -14.10 -5.80 -0.94
CA HIS A 79 -13.58 -4.50 -0.50
C HIS A 79 -12.14 -4.22 -0.93
N PHE A 80 -11.29 -5.25 -1.07
CA PHE A 80 -9.94 -5.08 -1.60
C PHE A 80 -9.95 -4.67 -3.07
N ALA A 81 -10.72 -5.38 -3.90
CA ALA A 81 -10.87 -5.06 -5.31
C ALA A 81 -11.57 -3.72 -5.49
N THR A 82 -12.62 -3.44 -4.73
CA THR A 82 -13.31 -2.14 -4.76
C THR A 82 -12.36 -0.98 -4.50
N HIS A 83 -11.44 -1.12 -3.53
CA HIS A 83 -10.43 -0.10 -3.24
C HIS A 83 -9.46 0.10 -4.42
N LEU A 84 -8.95 -0.99 -5.00
CA LEU A 84 -8.02 -0.91 -6.13
C LEU A 84 -8.70 -0.38 -7.41
N ASN A 85 -9.90 -0.86 -7.73
CA ASN A 85 -10.68 -0.40 -8.88
C ASN A 85 -11.01 1.10 -8.79
N ALA A 86 -11.21 1.62 -7.57
CA ALA A 86 -11.40 3.05 -7.35
C ALA A 86 -10.13 3.87 -7.63
N LEU A 87 -8.95 3.33 -7.29
CA LEU A 87 -7.65 3.98 -7.50
C LEU A 87 -7.16 3.92 -8.96
N PHE A 88 -7.45 2.83 -9.66
CA PHE A 88 -6.89 2.54 -10.97
C PHE A 88 -7.97 2.37 -12.02
N LYS A 89 -8.88 3.35 -12.16
CA LYS A 89 -9.85 3.31 -13.25
C LYS A 89 -9.14 3.30 -14.61
N PRO A 90 -9.61 2.52 -15.60
CA PRO A 90 -10.83 1.69 -15.61
C PRO A 90 -10.61 0.21 -15.24
N LEU A 91 -9.51 -0.14 -14.56
CA LEU A 91 -9.14 -1.53 -14.28
C LEU A 91 -10.15 -2.21 -13.33
N ASP A 92 -10.40 -3.49 -13.58
CA ASP A 92 -11.22 -4.35 -12.74
C ASP A 92 -10.40 -5.53 -12.19
N PHE A 93 -9.97 -5.41 -10.93
CA PHE A 93 -9.11 -6.38 -10.28
C PHE A 93 -9.89 -7.62 -9.85
N ASN A 94 -9.31 -8.79 -10.12
CA ASN A 94 -9.80 -10.03 -9.51
C ASN A 94 -9.75 -9.94 -7.97
N THR A 95 -10.87 -10.27 -7.31
CA THR A 95 -11.00 -10.20 -5.84
C THR A 95 -9.96 -11.03 -5.08
N GLU A 96 -9.57 -12.19 -5.60
CA GLU A 96 -8.55 -13.05 -4.98
C GLU A 96 -7.18 -12.39 -5.03
N VAL A 97 -6.82 -11.83 -6.19
CA VAL A 97 -5.52 -11.20 -6.41
C VAL A 97 -5.44 -9.91 -5.59
N ALA A 98 -6.50 -9.09 -5.59
CA ALA A 98 -6.57 -7.89 -4.77
C ALA A 98 -6.39 -8.21 -3.27
N ARG A 99 -7.07 -9.26 -2.77
CA ARG A 99 -6.92 -9.73 -1.39
C ARG A 99 -5.48 -10.17 -1.09
N ARG A 100 -4.86 -10.99 -1.95
CA ARG A 100 -3.47 -11.45 -1.74
C ARG A 100 -2.48 -10.29 -1.80
N CYS A 101 -2.69 -9.37 -2.73
CA CYS A 101 -1.86 -8.20 -2.95
C CYS A 101 -1.85 -7.28 -1.73
N LEU A 102 -2.99 -7.14 -1.07
CA LEU A 102 -3.17 -6.32 0.13
C LEU A 102 -3.04 -7.12 1.44
N THR A 103 -2.57 -8.37 1.40
CA THR A 103 -2.27 -9.18 2.58
C THR A 103 -0.75 -9.35 2.75
N HIS A 104 -0.21 -8.81 3.82
CA HIS A 104 1.21 -8.96 4.17
C HIS A 104 1.46 -10.28 4.92
N ALA A 105 2.68 -10.82 4.81
CA ALA A 105 3.07 -12.10 5.43
C ALA A 105 2.94 -12.10 6.96
N SER A 106 3.02 -10.93 7.61
CA SER A 106 2.86 -10.83 9.08
C SER A 106 1.44 -11.05 9.58
N HIS A 107 0.42 -11.03 8.72
CA HIS A 107 -0.96 -11.25 9.12
C HIS A 107 -1.29 -12.74 9.22
N PRO A 108 -2.08 -13.23 10.20
CA PRO A 108 -2.43 -14.66 10.31
C PRO A 108 -3.12 -15.24 9.08
N SER A 109 -3.90 -14.44 8.35
CA SER A 109 -4.54 -14.87 7.11
C SER A 109 -3.58 -15.01 5.92
N SER A 110 -2.28 -14.72 6.09
CA SER A 110 -1.26 -14.85 5.04
C SER A 110 -1.06 -16.29 4.58
N ILE A 111 -1.44 -17.26 5.41
CA ILE A 111 -1.45 -18.68 5.06
C ILE A 111 -2.34 -18.96 3.83
N ASN A 112 -3.39 -18.16 3.62
CA ASN A 112 -4.27 -18.24 2.45
C ASN A 112 -3.74 -17.39 1.29
N GLY A 113 -2.43 -17.17 1.21
CA GLY A 113 -1.79 -16.32 0.22
C GLY A 113 -1.57 -14.88 0.71
N HIS A 114 -0.41 -14.37 0.36
CA HIS A 114 0.07 -13.03 0.70
C HIS A 114 0.83 -12.42 -0.48
N ASN A 115 1.30 -11.19 -0.30
CA ASN A 115 1.82 -10.34 -1.36
C ASN A 115 3.29 -10.56 -1.75
N ALA A 116 3.97 -11.61 -1.26
CA ALA A 116 5.42 -11.74 -1.50
C ALA A 116 5.77 -12.02 -2.97
N GLY A 117 5.04 -12.93 -3.63
CA GLY A 117 5.25 -13.24 -5.04
C GLY A 117 4.97 -12.02 -5.94
N MET A 118 3.84 -11.36 -5.73
CA MET A 118 3.48 -10.15 -6.49
C MET A 118 4.43 -8.98 -6.21
N SER A 119 4.87 -8.77 -4.97
CA SER A 119 5.85 -7.71 -4.67
C SER A 119 7.22 -8.01 -5.26
N PHE A 120 7.64 -9.27 -5.34
CA PHE A 120 8.85 -9.67 -6.04
C PHE A 120 8.79 -9.35 -7.55
N LEU A 121 7.66 -9.66 -8.21
CA LEU A 121 7.43 -9.32 -9.60
C LEU A 121 7.39 -7.80 -9.78
N GLY A 122 6.58 -7.10 -8.99
CA GLY A 122 6.40 -5.66 -9.10
C GLY A 122 7.66 -4.86 -8.85
N ARG A 123 8.55 -5.29 -7.94
CA ARG A 123 9.88 -4.66 -7.78
C ARG A 123 10.68 -4.65 -9.09
N ARG A 124 10.69 -5.76 -9.82
CA ARG A 124 11.38 -5.86 -11.13
C ARG A 124 10.72 -4.98 -12.17
N VAL A 125 9.39 -4.94 -12.18
CA VAL A 125 8.61 -4.10 -13.10
C VAL A 125 8.94 -2.61 -12.87
N LEU A 126 8.90 -2.16 -11.60
CA LEU A 126 9.25 -0.80 -11.22
C LEU A 126 10.69 -0.43 -11.59
N GLU A 127 11.64 -1.30 -11.27
CA GLU A 127 13.06 -1.09 -11.60
C GLU A 127 13.28 -1.01 -13.11
N SER A 128 12.66 -1.91 -13.87
CA SER A 128 12.77 -1.92 -15.34
C SER A 128 12.23 -0.63 -15.94
N TYR A 129 11.04 -0.18 -15.51
CA TYR A 129 10.46 1.07 -16.04
C TYR A 129 11.22 2.31 -15.63
N LEU A 130 11.77 2.35 -14.41
CA LEU A 130 12.62 3.46 -13.99
C LEU A 130 13.91 3.50 -14.82
N LEU A 131 14.56 2.35 -15.08
CA LEU A 131 15.76 2.30 -15.92
C LEU A 131 15.47 2.72 -17.37
N LEU A 132 14.35 2.25 -17.94
CA LEU A 132 13.91 2.68 -19.28
C LEU A 132 13.67 4.18 -19.34
N PHE A 133 12.99 4.73 -18.32
CA PHE A 133 12.78 6.18 -18.19
C PHE A 133 14.12 6.93 -18.16
N LEU A 134 15.04 6.55 -17.25
CA LEU A 134 16.33 7.19 -17.09
C LEU A 134 17.14 7.16 -18.40
N ASN A 135 17.10 6.04 -19.11
CA ASN A 135 17.80 5.89 -20.39
C ASN A 135 17.19 6.73 -21.53
N SER A 136 15.90 7.08 -21.43
CA SER A 136 15.21 7.93 -22.41
C SER A 136 15.28 9.43 -22.09
N SER A 137 15.78 9.81 -20.91
CA SER A 137 15.79 11.19 -20.44
C SER A 137 16.83 12.04 -21.17
N LYS A 138 16.42 13.25 -21.59
CA LYS A 138 17.31 14.28 -22.16
C LYS A 138 18.33 14.80 -21.14
N ASN A 139 18.04 14.63 -19.85
CA ASN A 139 18.86 15.10 -18.73
C ASN A 139 19.89 14.07 -18.26
N LEU A 140 19.97 12.91 -18.91
CA LEU A 140 20.94 11.87 -18.59
C LEU A 140 22.38 12.35 -18.82
N LYS A 141 23.23 12.19 -17.80
CA LYS A 141 24.66 12.52 -17.83
C LYS A 141 25.48 11.26 -17.55
N PRO A 142 26.70 11.12 -18.12
CA PRO A 142 27.59 9.98 -17.83
C PRO A 142 27.96 9.83 -16.35
N SER A 143 27.83 10.90 -15.55
CA SER A 143 28.09 10.90 -14.12
C SER A 143 26.95 10.30 -13.27
N HIS A 144 25.79 9.98 -13.86
CA HIS A 144 24.67 9.44 -13.12
C HIS A 144 24.85 7.95 -12.82
N ASP A 145 24.85 7.59 -11.54
CA ASP A 145 24.85 6.19 -11.10
C ASP A 145 23.41 5.64 -11.09
N PHE A 146 23.10 4.78 -12.06
CA PHE A 146 21.79 4.15 -12.17
C PHE A 146 21.44 3.29 -10.96
N HIS A 147 22.39 2.55 -10.40
CA HIS A 147 22.13 1.68 -9.26
C HIS A 147 21.78 2.50 -8.02
N PHE A 148 22.50 3.61 -7.80
CA PHE A 148 22.18 4.53 -6.74
C PHE A 148 20.80 5.15 -6.94
N ILE A 149 20.52 5.69 -8.13
CA ILE A 149 19.24 6.35 -8.43
C ILE A 149 18.06 5.38 -8.27
N THR A 150 18.16 4.16 -8.77
CA THR A 150 17.08 3.17 -8.66
C THR A 150 16.84 2.74 -7.22
N ASN A 151 17.88 2.38 -6.47
CA ASN A 151 17.78 1.98 -5.07
C ASN A 151 17.22 3.10 -4.18
N TRP A 152 17.60 4.35 -4.47
CA TRP A 152 17.16 5.52 -3.72
C TRP A 152 15.71 5.91 -4.05
N THR A 153 15.37 5.94 -5.34
CA THR A 153 14.03 6.33 -5.82
C THR A 153 12.97 5.28 -5.44
N LEU A 154 13.30 4.00 -5.61
CA LEU A 154 12.39 2.87 -5.37
C LEU A 154 12.60 2.22 -4.01
N ASN A 155 13.22 2.94 -3.06
CA ASN A 155 13.35 2.46 -1.70
C ASN A 155 11.97 2.10 -1.13
N THR A 156 11.84 0.93 -0.51
CA THR A 156 10.55 0.43 -0.02
C THR A 156 9.89 1.39 0.96
N TYR A 157 10.65 2.07 1.81
CA TYR A 157 10.09 3.06 2.74
C TYR A 157 9.60 4.29 2.00
N THR A 158 10.34 4.80 1.01
CA THR A 158 9.92 5.94 0.17
C THR A 158 8.65 5.61 -0.60
N LEU A 159 8.58 4.42 -1.21
CA LEU A 159 7.36 3.95 -1.88
C LEU A 159 6.17 3.87 -0.91
N GLY A 160 6.36 3.29 0.27
CA GLY A 160 5.29 3.21 1.25
C GLY A 160 4.82 4.57 1.75
N GLN A 161 5.76 5.44 2.10
CA GLN A 161 5.49 6.76 2.66
C GLN A 161 4.77 7.67 1.65
N HIS A 162 5.24 7.72 0.40
CA HIS A 162 4.75 8.70 -0.57
C HIS A 162 3.69 8.14 -1.52
N VAL A 163 3.83 6.89 -1.95
CA VAL A 163 2.86 6.23 -2.86
C VAL A 163 1.81 5.49 -2.05
N GLY A 164 2.24 4.60 -1.15
CA GLY A 164 1.34 3.75 -0.35
C GLY A 164 0.39 4.55 0.55
N SER A 165 0.89 5.62 1.20
CA SER A 165 0.04 6.52 1.98
C SER A 165 -0.99 7.24 1.13
N LYS A 166 -0.61 7.74 -0.05
CA LYS A 166 -1.52 8.47 -0.96
C LYS A 166 -2.61 7.55 -1.51
N TRP A 167 -2.27 6.29 -1.79
CA TRP A 167 -3.24 5.26 -2.16
C TRP A 167 -4.09 4.77 -0.97
N GLY A 168 -3.85 5.27 0.24
CA GLY A 168 -4.60 4.91 1.44
C GLY A 168 -4.44 3.45 1.83
N LEU A 169 -3.34 2.78 1.44
CA LEU A 169 -3.14 1.35 1.65
C LEU A 169 -3.18 0.96 3.14
N GLY A 170 -2.74 1.87 4.01
CA GLY A 170 -2.72 1.65 5.45
C GLY A 170 -4.10 1.39 6.07
N ARG A 171 -5.18 1.80 5.38
CA ARG A 171 -6.57 1.61 5.86
C ARG A 171 -7.16 0.26 5.47
N VAL A 172 -6.72 -0.28 4.34
CA VAL A 172 -7.32 -1.47 3.71
C VAL A 172 -6.48 -2.71 3.89
N MET A 173 -5.15 -2.58 3.98
CA MET A 173 -4.25 -3.73 3.98
C MET A 173 -4.31 -4.56 5.28
N ARG A 174 -4.02 -5.85 5.15
CA ARG A 174 -3.91 -6.78 6.27
C ARG A 174 -2.46 -6.98 6.67
N TRP A 175 -2.14 -6.56 7.88
CA TRP A 175 -0.81 -6.70 8.46
C TRP A 175 -0.88 -6.65 9.98
N VAL A 176 0.19 -7.09 10.63
CA VAL A 176 0.39 -6.97 12.08
C VAL A 176 1.65 -6.15 12.33
N PRO A 177 1.61 -5.12 13.21
CA PRO A 177 2.77 -4.31 13.55
C PRO A 177 3.80 -5.09 14.34
N THR A 178 5.08 -4.71 14.20
CA THR A 178 6.20 -5.34 14.90
C THR A 178 6.27 -4.96 16.39
N VAL A 179 5.64 -3.85 16.77
CA VAL A 179 5.65 -3.34 18.15
C VAL A 179 4.36 -3.69 18.90
N THR A 180 4.47 -3.84 20.22
CA THR A 180 3.34 -4.13 21.10
C THR A 180 2.44 -2.90 21.29
N LYS A 181 1.20 -3.13 21.74
CA LYS A 181 0.17 -2.08 21.85
C LYS A 181 0.56 -0.96 22.84
N GLU A 182 1.34 -1.30 23.87
CA GLU A 182 1.73 -0.37 24.94
C GLU A 182 2.68 0.71 24.42
N ARG A 183 3.50 0.38 23.42
CA ARG A 183 4.41 1.34 22.75
C ARG A 183 3.68 2.21 21.73
N LEU A 184 2.55 1.75 21.20
CA LEU A 184 1.72 2.51 20.28
C LEU A 184 0.96 3.65 20.96
N THR A 185 0.62 3.50 22.25
CA THR A 185 -0.18 4.46 23.01
C THR A 185 0.62 5.58 23.68
N GLY A 186 1.95 5.60 23.50
CA GLY A 186 2.81 6.62 24.11
C GLY A 186 2.71 7.99 23.42
N PRO A 187 2.90 9.11 24.15
CA PRO A 187 3.03 10.43 23.54
C PRO A 187 4.37 10.51 22.80
N GLY A 188 4.34 10.57 21.48
CA GLY A 188 5.54 10.64 20.64
C GLY A 188 5.23 11.12 19.23
N ASP A 189 6.28 11.50 18.50
CA ASP A 189 6.19 11.88 17.09
C ASP A 189 5.54 10.75 16.27
N LYS A 190 4.40 11.07 15.65
CA LYS A 190 3.57 10.12 14.91
C LYS A 190 4.32 9.54 13.72
N ASP A 191 5.16 10.31 13.03
CA ASP A 191 5.87 9.80 11.84
C ASP A 191 7.03 8.89 12.23
N ALA A 192 7.78 9.25 13.28
CA ALA A 192 8.77 8.37 13.88
C ALA A 192 8.12 7.07 14.40
N LEU A 193 6.91 7.17 14.97
CA LEU A 193 6.13 6.01 15.40
C LEU A 193 5.74 5.16 14.19
N LEU A 194 5.17 5.73 13.12
CA LEU A 194 4.76 5.01 11.91
C LEU A 194 5.91 4.31 11.18
N GLN A 195 7.11 4.91 11.19
CA GLN A 195 8.34 4.26 10.75
C GLN A 195 8.71 3.09 11.69
N SER A 196 8.67 3.31 13.00
CA SER A 196 9.04 2.30 14.00
C SER A 196 8.11 1.08 14.04
N VAL A 197 6.82 1.24 13.69
CA VAL A 197 5.86 0.12 13.60
C VAL A 197 6.05 -0.73 12.34
N GLY A 198 6.82 -0.23 11.37
CA GLY A 198 7.06 -0.88 10.08
C GLY A 198 5.98 -0.63 9.03
N LEU A 199 5.08 0.35 9.21
CA LEU A 199 3.97 0.58 8.30
C LEU A 199 4.45 0.93 6.90
N TYR A 200 5.37 1.90 6.77
CA TYR A 200 5.86 2.33 5.46
C TYR A 200 6.59 1.21 4.71
N LYS A 201 7.29 0.33 5.44
CA LYS A 201 7.88 -0.86 4.81
C LYS A 201 6.80 -1.76 4.20
N VAL A 202 5.78 -2.09 4.99
CA VAL A 202 4.70 -2.98 4.55
C VAL A 202 3.86 -2.35 3.44
N GLN A 203 3.64 -1.04 3.49
CA GLN A 203 2.99 -0.29 2.41
C GLN A 203 3.82 -0.28 1.13
N GLY A 204 5.13 -0.11 1.21
CA GLY A 204 6.01 -0.19 0.05
C GLY A 204 5.98 -1.56 -0.62
N ASP A 205 5.99 -2.63 0.17
CA ASP A 205 5.78 -4.00 -0.34
C ASP A 205 4.42 -4.16 -1.03
N ALA A 206 3.38 -3.53 -0.50
CA ALA A 206 2.06 -3.53 -1.12
C ALA A 206 2.00 -2.70 -2.41
N VAL A 207 2.69 -1.55 -2.50
CA VAL A 207 2.82 -0.77 -3.74
C VAL A 207 3.47 -1.62 -4.84
N ALA A 208 4.57 -2.30 -4.51
CA ALA A 208 5.21 -3.23 -5.43
C ALA A 208 4.24 -4.37 -5.81
N ALA A 209 3.54 -4.97 -4.84
CA ALA A 209 2.58 -6.02 -5.13
C ALA A 209 1.45 -5.58 -6.06
N VAL A 210 0.89 -4.38 -5.87
CA VAL A 210 -0.16 -3.83 -6.74
C VAL A 210 0.38 -3.64 -8.15
N THR A 211 1.61 -3.14 -8.28
CA THR A 211 2.26 -3.00 -9.60
C THR A 211 2.45 -4.36 -10.26
N GLY A 212 2.88 -5.38 -9.50
CA GLY A 212 2.99 -6.75 -9.99
C GLY A 212 1.65 -7.34 -10.42
N ALA A 213 0.58 -7.09 -9.67
CA ALA A 213 -0.77 -7.51 -10.01
C ALA A 213 -1.29 -6.82 -11.28
N ILE A 214 -1.00 -5.53 -11.47
CA ILE A 214 -1.36 -4.80 -12.69
C ILE A 214 -0.63 -5.42 -13.89
N TYR A 215 0.66 -5.68 -13.76
CA TYR A 215 1.46 -6.31 -14.80
C TYR A 215 0.93 -7.71 -15.17
N GLU A 216 0.59 -8.52 -14.16
CA GLU A 216 0.08 -9.88 -14.35
C GLU A 216 -1.32 -9.91 -14.99
N GLN A 217 -2.24 -9.05 -14.57
CA GLN A 217 -3.64 -9.06 -15.03
C GLN A 217 -3.89 -8.26 -16.31
N PHE A 218 -3.21 -7.12 -16.47
CA PHE A 218 -3.50 -6.14 -17.52
C PHE A 218 -2.31 -5.91 -18.46
N GLY A 219 -1.17 -6.56 -18.20
CA GLY A 219 0.00 -6.54 -19.07
C GLY A 219 0.96 -5.36 -18.84
N GLY A 220 2.08 -5.42 -19.55
CA GLY A 220 3.20 -4.48 -19.35
C GLY A 220 2.90 -3.05 -19.79
N SER A 221 2.11 -2.83 -20.83
CA SER A 221 1.76 -1.47 -21.30
C SER A 221 0.95 -0.70 -20.25
N VAL A 222 -0.03 -1.36 -19.64
CA VAL A 222 -0.87 -0.79 -18.57
C VAL A 222 -0.05 -0.52 -17.32
N ALA A 223 0.81 -1.48 -16.92
CA ALA A 223 1.71 -1.30 -15.78
C ALA A 223 2.70 -0.14 -16.00
N HIS A 224 3.23 0.01 -17.22
CA HIS A 224 4.13 1.10 -17.59
C HIS A 224 3.44 2.47 -17.50
N ARG A 225 2.21 2.57 -18.01
CA ARG A 225 1.41 3.79 -17.89
C ARG A 225 1.07 4.10 -16.43
N ALA A 226 0.70 3.09 -15.64
CA ALA A 226 0.45 3.25 -14.21
C ALA A 226 1.70 3.72 -13.45
N PHE A 227 2.88 3.22 -13.81
CA PHE A 227 4.15 3.69 -13.24
C PHE A 227 4.36 5.19 -13.48
N HIS A 228 4.25 5.64 -14.72
CA HIS A 228 4.50 7.03 -15.09
C HIS A 228 3.43 8.02 -14.58
N THR A 229 2.19 7.57 -14.41
CA THR A 229 1.09 8.46 -14.03
C THR A 229 0.69 8.36 -12.55
N ARG A 230 0.83 7.18 -11.92
CA ARG A 230 0.34 6.94 -10.55
C ARG A 230 1.45 6.77 -9.51
N ILE A 231 2.67 6.44 -9.93
CA ILE A 231 3.78 6.14 -9.02
C ILE A 231 4.82 7.24 -9.06
N LEU A 232 5.47 7.42 -10.21
CA LEU A 232 6.65 8.28 -10.37
C LEU A 232 6.39 9.76 -10.01
N PRO A 233 5.21 10.37 -10.30
CA PRO A 233 4.93 11.74 -9.89
C PRO A 233 4.91 11.95 -8.37
N ASN A 234 4.68 10.90 -7.59
CA ASN A 234 4.72 10.96 -6.13
C ASN A 234 6.13 10.78 -5.54
N LEU A 235 7.12 10.55 -6.41
CA LEU A 235 8.53 10.38 -6.04
C LEU A 235 9.39 11.58 -6.45
N LEU A 236 8.76 12.68 -6.90
CA LEU A 236 9.40 13.96 -7.21
C LEU A 236 9.71 14.71 -5.90
N LEU A 237 10.64 14.17 -5.13
CA LEU A 237 11.06 14.72 -3.85
C LEU A 237 12.28 15.62 -4.04
N ASP A 238 12.54 16.50 -3.07
CA ASP A 238 13.58 17.53 -3.07
C ASP A 238 15.03 16.97 -2.97
N GLY A 239 15.24 15.68 -3.26
CA GLY A 239 16.52 14.99 -3.27
C GLY A 239 17.10 14.68 -1.87
N LYS A 240 16.67 15.40 -0.83
CA LYS A 240 17.14 15.21 0.55
C LYS A 240 16.41 14.08 1.28
N ASN A 241 15.16 13.81 0.91
CA ASN A 241 14.26 12.90 1.63
C ASN A 241 13.92 11.61 0.85
N GLY A 242 14.78 11.19 -0.07
CA GLY A 242 14.50 10.08 -0.99
C GLY A 242 14.10 10.57 -2.39
N GLY A 243 13.65 9.64 -3.23
CA GLY A 243 12.98 9.96 -4.50
C GLY A 243 13.90 10.19 -5.70
N LEU A 244 13.29 10.60 -6.81
CA LEU A 244 13.98 10.81 -8.08
C LEU A 244 14.82 12.10 -8.03
N PRO A 245 16.06 12.11 -8.58
CA PRO A 245 16.86 13.33 -8.64
C PRO A 245 16.18 14.46 -9.43
N LEU A 246 16.35 15.70 -8.95
CA LEU A 246 15.79 16.92 -9.53
C LEU A 246 15.94 17.06 -11.06
N PRO A 247 17.08 16.72 -11.69
CA PRO A 247 17.24 16.87 -13.14
C PRO A 247 16.21 16.10 -13.97
N PHE A 248 15.58 15.07 -13.41
CA PHE A 248 14.61 14.25 -14.14
C PHE A 248 13.15 14.65 -13.91
N HIS A 249 12.88 15.62 -13.02
CA HIS A 249 11.51 15.95 -12.62
C HIS A 249 10.65 16.49 -13.76
N GLU A 250 11.22 17.36 -14.59
CA GLU A 250 10.53 17.92 -15.76
C GLU A 250 10.11 16.80 -16.73
N ASP A 251 11.03 15.87 -17.03
CA ASP A 251 10.77 14.74 -17.92
C ASP A 251 9.65 13.83 -17.37
N VAL A 252 9.59 13.63 -16.04
CA VAL A 252 8.50 12.86 -15.43
C VAL A 252 7.15 13.53 -15.65
N LEU A 253 7.08 14.84 -15.42
CA LEU A 253 5.83 15.59 -15.58
C LEU A 253 5.41 15.61 -17.06
N GLU A 254 6.34 15.82 -17.98
CA GLU A 254 6.09 15.78 -19.43
C GLU A 254 5.52 14.41 -19.87
N ILE A 255 6.15 13.31 -19.43
CA ILE A 255 5.68 11.96 -19.75
C ILE A 255 4.33 11.67 -19.09
N CYS A 256 4.13 12.10 -17.84
CA CYS A 256 2.87 11.93 -17.13
C CYS A 256 1.72 12.62 -17.88
N GLU A 257 1.90 13.87 -18.28
CA GLU A 257 0.90 14.63 -19.06
C GLU A 257 0.64 13.98 -20.43
N ARG A 258 1.69 13.59 -21.16
CA ARG A 258 1.55 12.85 -22.42
C ARG A 258 0.81 11.53 -22.26
N MET A 259 0.89 10.92 -21.08
CA MET A 259 0.16 9.70 -20.72
C MET A 259 -1.25 9.95 -20.15
N GLY A 260 -1.77 11.17 -20.28
CA GLY A 260 -3.13 11.54 -19.83
C GLY A 260 -3.20 12.05 -18.38
N GLY A 261 -2.06 12.33 -17.76
CA GLY A 261 -1.97 12.89 -16.41
C GLY A 261 -2.15 11.86 -15.29
N VAL A 262 -2.12 12.35 -14.05
CA VAL A 262 -2.20 11.54 -12.82
C VAL A 262 -3.51 10.77 -12.64
N GLU A 263 -4.56 11.12 -13.38
CA GLU A 263 -5.85 10.42 -13.43
C GLU A 263 -6.19 9.90 -14.84
N GLY A 264 -5.21 9.90 -15.77
CA GLY A 264 -5.41 9.44 -17.14
C GLY A 264 -5.85 7.98 -17.26
N ASP A 265 -6.60 7.67 -18.31
CA ASP A 265 -7.10 6.33 -18.59
C ASP A 265 -5.94 5.34 -18.82
N LEU A 266 -5.87 4.32 -17.96
CA LEU A 266 -4.78 3.33 -17.97
C LEU A 266 -4.83 2.37 -19.18
N MET A 267 -5.99 2.25 -19.83
CA MET A 267 -6.20 1.32 -20.95
C MET A 267 -6.02 1.98 -22.31
N LYS A 268 -5.95 3.32 -22.38
CA LYS A 268 -5.73 3.98 -23.66
C LYS A 268 -4.35 3.63 -24.22
N PRO A 269 -4.25 3.27 -25.50
CA PRO A 269 -2.97 3.26 -26.19
C PRO A 269 -2.31 4.65 -26.10
N LEU A 270 -0.98 4.70 -26.10
CA LEU A 270 -0.32 5.97 -26.42
C LEU A 270 -0.73 6.29 -27.84
N GLU A 271 -1.53 7.35 -28.03
CA GLU A 271 -1.81 7.84 -29.37
C GLU A 271 -0.45 8.18 -29.97
N ALA A 272 -0.02 7.39 -30.97
CA ALA A 272 1.10 7.77 -31.79
C ALA A 272 0.74 9.15 -32.34
N GLN A 273 1.59 10.14 -32.11
CA GLN A 273 1.46 11.41 -32.80
C GLN A 273 1.54 11.06 -34.29
N ALA A 274 0.37 10.93 -34.92
CA ALA A 274 0.24 10.93 -36.34
C ALA A 274 0.83 12.27 -36.76
N GLU A 275 1.95 12.20 -37.47
CA GLU A 275 2.64 13.33 -38.04
C GLU A 275 1.65 14.11 -38.90
N ASP A 276 1.05 15.16 -38.34
CA ASP A 276 0.62 16.33 -39.11
C ASP A 276 1.90 17.08 -39.52
N SER A 277 2.57 16.49 -40.50
CA SER A 277 3.55 17.15 -41.36
C SER A 277 3.06 16.99 -42.80
N GLN A 278 2.05 17.80 -43.14
CA GLN A 278 1.76 18.21 -44.51
C GLN A 278 1.78 19.74 -44.56
#